data_AF-A0A0B1SMQ0-F1
#
_entry.id   AF-A0A0B1SMQ0-F1
#
_cell.length_a   1.000
_cell.length_b   1.000
_cell.length_c   1.000
_cell.angle_alpha   90.00
_cell.angle_beta   90.00
_cell.angle_gamma   90.00
#
_symmetry.space_group_name_H-M   'P 1'
#
loop_
_entity.id
_entity.type
_entity.pdbx_description
1 polymer ?
#
loop_
_entity_poly.entity_id
_entity_poly.type
_entity_poly.pdbx_seq_one_letter_code
_entity_poly.pdbx_strand_id
1 'polypeptide(L)'
;MNLEDLCEKFSHVDPFLIKKWYYAFDTFFDFIGNDVIEWQDFEQLINAIGTVRGMEGEEHIAARKSLTDVWHSMCDEIHKDYSDKITIEDWVGMWANSLTAKKEPAWQQSYLDYMFRLLDASGDKLVDLSEYIEVLEYFSIPREDAIACFDKFAKDSSGAQLNSIDYKRFVSLWREYFRSADPNAVGNNLLGSLG
;
A
#
# COMPACT_ATOMS: atom_id res chain seq x y z
N MET A 1 17.35 -10.28 1.01
CA MET A 1 17.05 -11.31 -0.02
C MET A 1 16.66 -10.55 -1.27
N ASN A 2 17.22 -10.87 -2.44
CA ASN A 2 16.94 -10.09 -3.65
C ASN A 2 15.68 -10.63 -4.39
N LEU A 3 15.26 -9.94 -5.44
CA LEU A 3 14.08 -10.32 -6.23
C LEU A 3 14.22 -11.69 -6.92
N GLU A 4 15.43 -12.06 -7.36
CA GLU A 4 15.69 -13.35 -8.01
C GLU A 4 15.51 -14.51 -7.01
N ASP A 5 16.09 -14.38 -5.82
CA ASP A 5 15.94 -15.34 -4.72
C ASP A 5 14.47 -15.56 -4.35
N LEU A 6 13.67 -14.47 -4.33
CA LEU A 6 12.23 -14.53 -4.05
C LEU A 6 11.48 -15.24 -5.19
N CYS A 7 11.80 -14.96 -6.45
CA CYS A 7 11.20 -15.64 -7.59
C CYS A 7 11.51 -17.14 -7.59
N GLU A 8 12.73 -17.54 -7.22
CA GLU A 8 13.11 -18.94 -7.08
C GLU A 8 12.35 -19.61 -5.93
N LYS A 9 12.28 -18.96 -4.77
CA LYS A 9 11.62 -19.50 -3.58
C LYS A 9 10.10 -19.60 -3.73
N PHE A 10 9.49 -18.62 -4.38
CA PHE A 10 8.05 -18.55 -4.64
C PHE A 10 7.74 -18.86 -6.11
N SER A 11 8.38 -19.88 -6.68
CA SER A 11 8.29 -20.25 -8.11
C SER A 11 6.88 -20.62 -8.61
N HIS A 12 5.91 -20.73 -7.70
CA HIS A 12 4.50 -20.98 -8.01
C HIS A 12 3.69 -19.69 -8.17
N VAL A 13 4.28 -18.53 -7.85
CA VAL A 13 3.70 -17.19 -8.02
C VAL A 13 4.28 -16.56 -9.27
N ASP A 14 3.47 -15.78 -9.98
CA ASP A 14 3.96 -15.02 -11.13
C ASP A 14 5.06 -14.02 -10.71
N PRO A 15 6.24 -14.01 -11.37
CA PRO A 15 7.33 -13.10 -11.04
C PRO A 15 6.93 -11.62 -11.07
N PHE A 16 5.96 -11.24 -11.91
CA PHE A 16 5.45 -9.87 -11.96
C PHE A 16 4.72 -9.48 -10.67
N LEU A 17 3.98 -10.40 -10.05
CA LEU A 17 3.36 -10.17 -8.75
C LEU A 17 4.42 -10.00 -7.65
N ILE A 18 5.45 -10.85 -7.64
CA ILE A 18 6.55 -10.75 -6.67
C ILE A 18 7.25 -9.39 -6.81
N LYS A 19 7.50 -8.92 -8.04
CA LYS A 19 8.07 -7.59 -8.30
C LYS A 19 7.19 -6.47 -7.71
N LYS A 20 5.87 -6.55 -7.87
CA LYS A 20 4.92 -5.57 -7.31
C LYS A 20 4.91 -5.56 -5.79
N TRP A 21 4.94 -6.74 -5.16
CA TRP A 21 4.98 -6.85 -3.71
C TRP A 21 6.32 -6.39 -3.14
N TYR A 22 7.43 -6.67 -3.84
CA TYR A 22 8.75 -6.18 -3.48
C TYR A 22 8.80 -4.66 -3.48
N TYR A 23 8.34 -4.03 -4.57
CA TYR A 23 8.29 -2.59 -4.66
C TYR A 23 7.35 -1.98 -3.60
N ALA A 24 6.19 -2.60 -3.34
CA ALA A 24 5.29 -2.16 -2.28
C ALA A 24 5.98 -2.21 -0.91
N PHE A 25 6.70 -3.28 -0.60
CA PHE A 25 7.47 -3.43 0.64
C PHE A 25 8.47 -2.29 0.81
N ASP A 26 9.34 -2.10 -0.19
CA ASP A 26 10.45 -1.15 -0.15
C ASP A 26 9.98 0.31 -0.08
N THR A 27 8.92 0.66 -0.82
CA THR A 27 8.49 2.05 -0.94
C THR A 27 7.45 2.46 0.11
N PHE A 28 6.56 1.56 0.53
CA PHE A 28 5.38 1.91 1.34
C PHE A 28 5.35 1.32 2.75
N PHE A 29 6.15 0.30 3.03
CA PHE A 29 6.09 -0.40 4.32
C PHE A 29 7.40 -0.35 5.10
N ASP A 30 8.55 -0.55 4.46
CA ASP A 30 9.88 -0.34 5.04
C ASP A 30 10.24 1.15 4.95
N PHE A 31 9.52 1.97 5.71
CA PHE A 31 9.64 3.42 5.67
C PHE A 31 11.04 3.90 6.11
N ILE A 32 11.70 3.13 6.98
CA ILE A 32 13.04 3.43 7.49
C ILE A 32 14.13 2.98 6.50
N GLY A 33 13.84 2.01 5.64
CA GLY A 33 14.75 1.46 4.65
C GLY A 33 15.81 0.55 5.26
N ASN A 34 15.42 -0.32 6.20
CA ASN A 34 16.33 -1.27 6.87
C ASN A 34 16.09 -2.74 6.50
N ASP A 35 15.42 -2.97 5.37
CA ASP A 35 15.07 -4.26 4.75
C ASP A 35 14.11 -5.12 5.59
N VAL A 36 13.40 -4.52 6.56
CA VAL A 36 12.36 -5.15 7.36
C VAL A 36 11.23 -4.18 7.65
N ILE A 37 10.04 -4.69 7.91
CA ILE A 37 8.93 -3.91 8.47
C ILE A 37 8.90 -4.16 9.97
N GLU A 38 8.95 -3.08 10.75
CA GLU A 38 8.85 -3.05 12.19
C GLU A 38 7.92 -1.94 12.67
N TRP A 39 7.54 -1.96 13.95
CA TRP A 39 6.63 -0.94 14.49
C TRP A 39 7.13 0.49 14.26
N GLN A 40 8.45 0.69 14.25
CA GLN A 40 9.08 1.98 14.05
C GLN A 40 8.76 2.58 12.67
N ASP A 41 8.55 1.78 11.61
CA ASP A 41 8.12 2.27 10.30
C ASP A 41 6.76 2.97 10.39
N PHE A 42 5.81 2.31 11.08
CA PHE A 42 4.48 2.85 11.33
C PHE A 42 4.54 4.09 12.22
N GLU A 43 5.38 4.11 13.26
CA GLU A 43 5.57 5.29 14.11
C GLU A 43 6.09 6.50 13.31
N GLN A 44 7.04 6.28 12.39
CA GLN A 44 7.55 7.35 11.54
C GLN A 44 6.47 7.91 10.61
N LEU A 45 5.66 7.04 9.99
CA LEU A 45 4.54 7.48 9.17
C LEU A 45 3.50 8.26 10.01
N ILE A 46 3.15 7.78 11.20
CA ILE A 46 2.24 8.50 12.13
C ILE A 46 2.79 9.89 12.46
N ASN A 47 4.09 9.98 12.77
CA ASN A 47 4.74 11.25 13.09
C ASN A 47 4.83 12.19 11.88
N ALA A 48 5.05 11.67 10.67
CA ALA A 48 5.04 12.45 9.44
C ALA A 48 3.65 13.05 9.19
N ILE A 49 2.59 12.25 9.32
CA ILE A 49 1.20 12.71 9.23
C ILE A 49 0.92 13.80 10.28
N GLY A 50 1.35 13.59 11.53
CA GLY A 50 1.20 14.59 12.60
C GLY A 50 1.96 15.88 12.32
N THR A 51 3.13 15.80 11.68
CA THR A 51 3.92 16.98 11.30
C THR A 51 3.23 17.82 10.23
N VAL A 52 2.60 17.18 9.25
CA VAL A 52 1.94 17.86 8.12
C VAL A 52 0.51 18.28 8.44
N ARG A 53 -0.28 17.39 9.05
CA ARG A 53 -1.72 17.60 9.30
C ARG A 53 -2.07 18.02 10.73
N GLY A 54 -1.09 18.07 11.62
CA GLY A 54 -1.22 18.57 12.98
C GLY A 54 -1.12 17.49 14.05
N MET A 55 -0.17 17.69 14.98
CA MET A 55 0.03 16.80 16.12
C MET A 55 -1.23 16.80 17.01
N GLU A 56 -1.61 15.60 17.45
CA GLU A 56 -2.82 15.35 18.26
C GLU A 56 -4.15 15.77 17.60
N GLY A 57 -4.14 16.11 16.30
CA GLY A 57 -5.35 16.29 15.50
C GLY A 57 -6.13 14.99 15.28
N GLU A 58 -7.36 15.11 14.79
CA GLU A 58 -8.23 13.95 14.52
C GLU A 58 -7.58 12.92 13.59
N GLU A 59 -6.88 13.38 12.56
CA GLU A 59 -6.17 12.52 11.60
C GLU A 59 -4.96 11.81 12.22
N HIS A 60 -4.16 12.51 13.03
CA HIS A 60 -3.03 11.89 13.72
C HIS A 60 -3.49 10.81 14.73
N ILE A 61 -4.58 11.07 15.47
CA ILE A 61 -5.19 10.09 16.38
C ILE A 61 -5.75 8.90 15.60
N ALA A 62 -6.44 9.16 14.49
CA ALA A 62 -6.97 8.12 13.62
C ALA A 62 -5.87 7.26 12.99
N ALA A 63 -4.82 7.87 12.46
CA ALA A 63 -3.67 7.20 11.89
C ALA A 63 -3.01 6.28 12.93
N ARG A 64 -2.77 6.80 14.15
CA ARG A 64 -2.20 6.01 15.25
C ARG A 64 -3.02 4.76 15.54
N LYS A 65 -4.34 4.89 15.65
CA LYS A 65 -5.22 3.74 15.90
C LYS A 65 -5.18 2.75 14.72
N SER A 66 -5.44 3.22 13.50
CA SER A 66 -5.55 2.36 12.33
C SER A 66 -4.24 1.64 12.01
N LEU A 67 -3.10 2.32 12.10
CA LEU A 67 -1.80 1.70 11.83
C LEU A 67 -1.37 0.71 12.92
N THR A 68 -1.75 0.96 14.18
CA THR A 68 -1.58 -0.03 15.26
C THR A 68 -2.37 -1.31 14.94
N ASP A 69 -3.63 -1.16 14.53
CA ASP A 69 -4.49 -2.30 14.19
C ASP A 69 -3.96 -3.07 12.96
N VAL A 70 -3.41 -2.36 11.96
CA VAL A 70 -2.73 -2.98 10.80
C VAL A 70 -1.51 -3.78 11.25
N TRP A 71 -0.61 -3.17 12.04
CA TRP A 71 0.61 -3.83 12.52
C TRP A 71 0.31 -5.13 13.28
N HIS A 72 -0.61 -5.06 14.25
CA HIS A 72 -1.02 -6.24 15.00
C HIS A 72 -1.62 -7.31 14.09
N SER A 73 -2.49 -6.93 13.15
CA SER A 73 -3.09 -7.89 12.22
C SER A 73 -2.08 -8.52 11.28
N MET A 74 -1.01 -7.81 10.90
CA MET A 74 0.09 -8.38 10.10
C MET A 74 0.90 -9.39 10.93
N CYS A 75 1.26 -9.04 12.17
CA CYS A 75 2.00 -9.93 13.06
C CYS A 75 1.21 -11.21 13.39
N ASP A 76 -0.09 -11.07 13.70
CA ASP A 76 -0.97 -12.18 14.02
C ASP A 76 -1.07 -13.17 12.84
N GLU A 77 -1.13 -12.70 11.59
CA GLU A 77 -1.22 -13.54 10.38
C GLU A 77 -0.01 -14.47 10.24
N ILE A 78 1.19 -13.99 10.60
CA ILE A 78 2.44 -14.76 10.51
C ILE A 78 2.91 -15.30 11.86
N HIS A 79 2.05 -15.21 12.89
CA HIS A 79 2.30 -15.71 14.25
C HIS A 79 3.59 -15.16 14.87
N LYS A 80 3.84 -13.86 14.70
CA LYS A 80 4.97 -13.15 15.29
C LYS A 80 4.55 -12.27 16.46
N ASP A 81 5.48 -12.01 17.37
CA ASP A 81 5.28 -11.03 18.43
C ASP A 81 5.33 -9.60 17.86
N TYR A 82 4.66 -8.65 18.49
CA TYR A 82 4.61 -7.25 18.01
C TYR A 82 5.95 -6.51 18.13
N SER A 83 6.95 -7.13 18.75
CA SER A 83 8.35 -6.67 18.79
C SER A 83 9.23 -7.29 17.70
N ASP A 84 8.71 -8.27 16.96
CA ASP A 84 9.44 -8.92 15.88
C ASP A 84 9.43 -8.08 14.60
N LYS A 85 10.28 -8.49 13.66
CA LYS A 85 10.43 -7.89 12.34
C LYS A 85 9.74 -8.74 11.28
N ILE A 86 9.09 -8.13 10.32
CA ILE A 86 8.55 -8.79 9.11
C ILE A 86 9.56 -8.59 7.99
N THR A 87 10.18 -9.68 7.54
CA THR A 87 11.13 -9.64 6.43
C THR A 87 10.39 -9.59 5.09
N ILE A 88 11.11 -9.26 4.01
CA ILE A 88 10.55 -9.36 2.65
C ILE A 88 10.04 -10.77 2.31
N GLU A 89 10.66 -11.81 2.87
CA GLU A 89 10.20 -13.19 2.70
C GLU A 89 8.84 -13.42 3.37
N ASP A 90 8.69 -12.96 4.61
CA ASP A 90 7.42 -13.07 5.33
C ASP A 90 6.31 -12.33 4.57
N TRP A 91 6.62 -11.11 4.12
CA TRP A 91 5.72 -10.26 3.33
C TRP A 91 5.25 -10.93 2.04
N VAL A 92 6.18 -11.43 1.21
CA VAL A 92 5.84 -12.16 -0.02
C VAL A 92 5.08 -13.45 0.32
N GLY A 93 5.43 -14.12 1.41
CA GLY A 93 4.73 -15.30 1.90
C GLY A 93 3.27 -15.03 2.26
N MET A 94 2.99 -13.92 2.96
CA MET A 94 1.62 -13.49 3.30
C MET A 94 0.77 -13.30 2.04
N TRP A 95 1.32 -12.61 1.04
CA TRP A 95 0.62 -12.40 -0.23
C TRP A 95 0.43 -13.69 -1.02
N ALA A 96 1.46 -14.52 -1.15
CA ALA A 96 1.39 -15.81 -1.84
C ALA A 96 0.34 -16.73 -1.21
N ASN A 97 0.31 -16.83 0.12
CA ASN A 97 -0.69 -17.60 0.85
C ASN A 97 -2.11 -17.06 0.59
N SER A 98 -2.27 -15.74 0.54
CA SER A 98 -3.57 -15.10 0.29
C SER A 98 -4.14 -15.32 -1.12
N LEU A 99 -3.32 -15.71 -2.09
CA LEU A 99 -3.79 -16.06 -3.44
C LEU A 99 -4.58 -17.38 -3.46
N THR A 100 -4.27 -18.29 -2.54
CA THR A 100 -4.91 -19.62 -2.46
C THR A 100 -5.85 -19.78 -1.26
N ALA A 101 -5.83 -18.81 -0.34
CA ALA A 101 -6.70 -18.80 0.83
C ALA A 101 -8.19 -18.75 0.45
N LYS A 102 -9.02 -19.48 1.21
CA LYS A 102 -10.48 -19.48 1.03
C LYS A 102 -11.13 -18.14 1.38
N LYS A 103 -10.47 -17.34 2.21
CA LYS A 103 -10.91 -16.04 2.68
C LYS A 103 -9.72 -15.08 2.65
N GLU A 104 -9.97 -13.84 2.24
CA GLU A 104 -8.98 -12.77 2.28
C GLU A 104 -8.55 -12.49 3.74
N PRO A 105 -7.23 -12.43 4.03
CA PRO A 105 -6.72 -12.10 5.35
C PRO A 105 -7.24 -10.74 5.83
N ALA A 106 -7.52 -10.62 7.14
CA ALA A 106 -8.10 -9.40 7.70
C ALA A 106 -7.18 -8.18 7.54
N TRP A 107 -5.87 -8.38 7.63
CA TRP A 107 -4.88 -7.31 7.51
C TRP A 107 -4.94 -6.61 6.15
N GLN A 108 -5.25 -7.33 5.06
CA GLN A 108 -5.33 -6.75 3.71
C GLN A 108 -6.47 -5.74 3.62
N GLN A 109 -7.63 -6.07 4.20
CA GLN A 109 -8.77 -5.16 4.25
C GLN A 109 -8.48 -3.98 5.17
N SER A 110 -7.94 -4.23 6.38
CA SER A 110 -7.57 -3.17 7.32
C SER A 110 -6.59 -2.17 6.71
N TYR A 111 -5.59 -2.66 5.98
CA TYR A 111 -4.60 -1.81 5.34
C TYR A 111 -5.16 -1.07 4.12
N LEU A 112 -5.99 -1.72 3.29
CA LEU A 112 -6.70 -1.05 2.20
C LEU A 112 -7.54 0.12 2.73
N ASP A 113 -8.33 -0.12 3.78
CA ASP A 113 -9.20 0.89 4.39
C ASP A 113 -8.39 2.04 4.98
N TYR A 114 -7.25 1.72 5.61
CA TYR A 114 -6.31 2.73 6.07
C TYR A 114 -5.76 3.58 4.92
N MET A 115 -5.25 2.95 3.85
CA MET A 115 -4.66 3.67 2.71
C MET A 115 -5.67 4.57 2.02
N PHE A 116 -6.91 4.10 1.86
CA PHE A 116 -7.98 4.96 1.33
C PHE A 116 -8.23 6.16 2.23
N ARG A 117 -8.32 5.94 3.55
CA ARG A 117 -8.52 7.04 4.52
C ARG A 117 -7.35 8.01 4.58
N LEU A 118 -6.12 7.53 4.42
CA LEU A 118 -4.94 8.38 4.39
C LEU A 118 -5.00 9.33 3.18
N LEU A 119 -5.43 8.80 2.04
CA LEU A 119 -5.65 9.55 0.79
C LEU A 119 -6.82 10.53 0.91
N ASP A 120 -8.00 10.09 1.37
CA ASP A 120 -9.21 10.91 1.58
C ASP A 120 -9.06 11.82 2.80
N ALA A 121 -8.13 12.79 2.70
CA ALA A 121 -7.85 13.77 3.75
C ALA A 121 -9.03 14.71 3.99
N SER A 122 -9.81 15.01 2.94
CA SER A 122 -10.99 15.86 3.04
C SER A 122 -12.19 15.16 3.71
N GLY A 123 -12.22 13.82 3.72
CA GLY A 123 -13.30 13.00 4.28
C GLY A 123 -14.56 12.99 3.41
N ASP A 124 -14.45 13.37 2.14
CA ASP A 124 -15.56 13.43 1.19
C ASP A 124 -15.84 12.07 0.51
N LYS A 125 -15.05 11.05 0.85
CA LYS A 125 -15.09 9.67 0.31
C LYS A 125 -14.63 9.58 -1.13
N LEU A 126 -13.89 10.56 -1.59
CA LEU A 126 -13.21 10.57 -2.87
C LEU A 126 -11.72 10.76 -2.62
N VAL A 127 -10.91 10.38 -3.61
CA VAL A 127 -9.49 10.69 -3.65
C VAL A 127 -9.24 11.50 -4.89
N ASP A 128 -8.93 12.78 -4.72
CA ASP A 128 -8.52 13.66 -5.80
C ASP A 128 -7.00 13.65 -6.04
N LEU A 129 -6.58 14.36 -7.09
CA LEU A 129 -5.15 14.43 -7.46
C LEU A 129 -4.30 15.11 -6.38
N SER A 130 -4.81 16.13 -5.70
CA SER A 130 -4.06 16.87 -4.69
C SER A 130 -3.83 16.01 -3.45
N GLU A 131 -4.88 15.33 -3.01
CA GLU A 131 -4.86 14.32 -1.94
C GLU A 131 -3.90 13.17 -2.26
N TYR A 132 -3.95 12.65 -3.49
CA TYR A 132 -3.02 11.63 -3.95
C TYR A 132 -1.57 12.12 -3.87
N ILE A 133 -1.26 13.28 -4.45
CA ILE A 133 0.11 13.83 -4.43
C ILE A 133 0.63 13.98 -2.99
N GLU A 134 -0.16 14.57 -2.08
CA GLU A 134 0.29 14.79 -0.70
C GLU A 134 0.69 13.48 -0.01
N VAL A 135 -0.09 12.42 -0.19
CA VAL A 135 0.23 11.12 0.42
C VAL A 135 1.46 10.49 -0.22
N LEU A 136 1.62 10.58 -1.54
CA LEU A 136 2.79 10.01 -2.21
C LEU A 136 4.08 10.77 -1.85
N GLU A 137 4.00 12.06 -1.51
CA GLU A 137 5.12 12.82 -0.97
C GLU A 137 5.62 12.25 0.37
N TYR A 138 4.76 11.67 1.22
CA TYR A 138 5.21 10.96 2.44
C TYR A 138 6.17 9.81 2.11
N PHE A 139 5.95 9.12 0.99
CA PHE A 139 6.77 8.01 0.51
C PHE A 139 7.90 8.47 -0.42
N SER A 140 8.25 9.76 -0.39
CA SER A 140 9.30 10.36 -1.23
C SER A 140 9.10 10.19 -2.74
N ILE A 141 7.86 9.95 -3.18
CA ILE A 141 7.53 9.85 -4.61
C ILE A 141 7.38 11.28 -5.17
N PRO A 142 8.11 11.63 -6.25
CA PRO A 142 8.03 12.96 -6.83
C PRO A 142 6.61 13.31 -7.30
N ARG A 143 6.24 14.58 -7.14
CA ARG A 143 4.95 15.12 -7.60
C ARG A 143 4.63 14.79 -9.06
N GLU A 144 5.60 14.91 -9.96
CA GLU A 144 5.42 14.64 -11.39
C GLU A 144 5.07 13.17 -11.64
N ASP A 145 5.69 12.24 -10.91
CA ASP A 145 5.40 10.81 -10.99
C ASP A 145 4.02 10.48 -10.42
N ALA A 146 3.63 11.12 -9.30
CA ALA A 146 2.30 10.98 -8.73
C ALA A 146 1.21 11.45 -9.71
N ILE A 147 1.40 12.59 -10.38
CA ILE A 147 0.49 13.08 -11.43
C ILE A 147 0.40 12.05 -12.57
N ALA A 148 1.54 11.59 -13.09
CA ALA A 148 1.58 10.63 -14.17
C ALA A 148 0.90 9.30 -13.81
N CYS A 149 0.96 8.88 -12.54
CA CYS A 149 0.28 7.68 -12.05
C CYS A 149 -1.24 7.90 -11.97
N PHE A 150 -1.67 9.00 -11.37
CA PHE A 150 -3.09 9.35 -11.24
C PHE A 150 -3.78 9.44 -12.61
N ASP A 151 -3.15 10.10 -13.58
CA ASP A 151 -3.67 10.23 -14.96
C ASP A 151 -3.85 8.90 -15.69
N LYS A 152 -3.15 7.84 -15.27
CA LYS A 152 -3.32 6.52 -15.87
C LYS A 152 -4.55 5.80 -15.35
N PHE A 153 -4.87 5.89 -14.06
CA PHE A 153 -5.95 5.12 -13.45
C PHE A 153 -7.26 5.90 -13.22
N ALA A 154 -7.19 7.23 -13.10
CA ALA A 154 -8.33 8.11 -12.89
C ALA A 154 -9.05 8.40 -14.22
N LYS A 155 -9.54 7.33 -14.86
CA LYS A 155 -10.32 7.38 -16.09
C LYS A 155 -11.62 6.62 -15.95
N ASP A 156 -12.67 7.12 -16.58
CA ASP A 156 -13.96 6.44 -16.68
C ASP A 156 -13.94 5.32 -17.72
N SER A 157 -15.07 4.63 -17.90
CA SER A 157 -15.18 3.53 -18.88
C SER A 157 -15.05 3.97 -20.34
N SER A 158 -15.18 5.27 -20.63
CA SER A 158 -14.99 5.86 -21.97
C SER A 158 -13.55 6.34 -22.18
N GLY A 159 -12.71 6.30 -21.15
CA GLY A 159 -11.35 6.82 -21.16
C GLY A 159 -11.24 8.31 -20.84
N ALA A 160 -12.34 8.97 -20.45
CA ALA A 160 -12.32 10.37 -20.04
C ALA A 160 -11.72 10.51 -18.63
N GLN A 161 -10.99 11.60 -18.40
CA GLN A 161 -10.33 11.88 -17.13
C GLN A 161 -11.36 12.10 -16.02
N LEU A 162 -11.13 11.46 -14.89
CA LEU A 162 -11.84 11.69 -13.63
C LEU A 162 -11.03 12.67 -12.78
N ASN A 163 -11.73 13.57 -12.09
CA ASN A 163 -11.10 14.48 -11.13
C ASN A 163 -10.80 13.78 -9.80
N SER A 164 -11.51 12.69 -9.49
CA SER A 164 -11.34 11.90 -8.29
C SER A 164 -11.82 10.47 -8.48
N ILE A 165 -11.40 9.57 -7.59
CA ILE A 165 -11.85 8.18 -7.55
C ILE A 165 -12.60 7.89 -6.24
N ASP A 166 -13.64 7.07 -6.29
CA ASP A 166 -14.36 6.63 -5.10
C ASP A 166 -13.71 5.38 -4.48
N TYR A 167 -14.17 5.02 -3.27
CA TYR A 167 -13.70 3.82 -2.56
C TYR A 167 -13.83 2.54 -3.41
N LYS A 168 -14.91 2.39 -4.19
CA LYS A 168 -15.14 1.20 -5.02
C LYS A 168 -14.07 1.09 -6.11
N ARG A 169 -13.74 2.20 -6.76
CA ARG A 169 -12.67 2.27 -7.77
C ARG A 169 -11.32 2.01 -7.12
N PHE A 170 -11.04 2.60 -5.97
CA PHE A 170 -9.81 2.35 -5.22
C PHE A 170 -9.63 0.86 -4.89
N VAL A 171 -10.66 0.19 -4.36
CA VAL A 171 -10.64 -1.26 -4.09
C VAL A 171 -10.34 -2.08 -5.36
N SER A 172 -10.92 -1.69 -6.51
CA SER A 172 -10.65 -2.35 -7.79
C SER A 172 -9.19 -2.22 -8.19
N LEU A 173 -8.64 -1.00 -8.13
CA LEU A 173 -7.24 -0.71 -8.47
C LEU A 173 -6.28 -1.44 -7.52
N TRP A 174 -6.60 -1.45 -6.23
CA TRP A 174 -5.84 -2.16 -5.19
C TRP A 174 -5.75 -3.65 -5.49
N ARG A 175 -6.88 -4.28 -5.82
CA ARG A 175 -6.92 -5.70 -6.19
C ARG A 175 -6.14 -5.99 -7.46
N GLU A 176 -6.24 -5.13 -8.47
CA GLU A 176 -5.43 -5.24 -9.68
C GLU A 176 -3.93 -5.18 -9.34
N TYR A 177 -3.52 -4.21 -8.51
CA TYR A 177 -2.13 -4.08 -8.09
C TYR A 177 -1.63 -5.33 -7.37
N PHE A 178 -2.32 -5.84 -6.35
CA PHE A 178 -1.80 -6.95 -5.54
C PHE A 178 -2.08 -8.35 -6.11
N ARG A 179 -3.04 -8.53 -7.03
CA ARG A 179 -3.48 -9.85 -7.49
C ARG A 179 -3.44 -10.09 -9.00
N SER A 180 -3.41 -9.05 -9.84
CA SER A 180 -3.38 -9.24 -11.29
C SER A 180 -1.97 -9.51 -11.81
N ALA A 181 -1.77 -10.58 -12.57
CA ALA A 181 -0.52 -10.79 -13.31
C ALA A 181 -0.50 -10.05 -14.67
N ASP A 182 -1.58 -9.35 -15.04
CA ASP A 182 -1.62 -8.59 -16.29
C ASP A 182 -0.75 -7.32 -16.18
N PRO A 183 0.32 -7.18 -16.99
CA PRO A 183 1.16 -5.99 -16.98
C PRO A 183 0.42 -4.73 -17.42
N ASN A 184 -0.70 -4.86 -18.13
CA ASN A 184 -1.50 -3.73 -18.63
C ASN A 184 -2.65 -3.33 -17.69
N ALA A 185 -2.82 -4.02 -16.55
CA ALA A 185 -3.83 -3.64 -15.57
C ALA A 185 -3.60 -2.20 -15.08
N VAL A 186 -4.65 -1.37 -15.14
CA VAL A 186 -4.53 0.05 -14.79
C VAL A 186 -4.14 0.26 -13.33
N GLY A 187 -4.57 -0.65 -12.44
CA GLY A 187 -4.19 -0.67 -11.03
C GLY A 187 -2.69 -0.82 -10.79
N ASN A 188 -1.89 -1.29 -11.75
CA ASN A 188 -0.42 -1.33 -11.63
C ASN A 188 0.19 0.07 -11.41
N ASN A 189 -0.56 1.15 -11.66
CA ASN A 189 -0.13 2.54 -11.45
C ASN A 189 -0.65 3.14 -10.13
N LEU A 190 -1.34 2.38 -9.28
CA LEU A 190 -1.94 2.91 -8.05
C LEU A 190 -0.89 3.38 -7.04
N LEU A 191 0.21 2.64 -6.91
CA LEU A 191 1.26 2.87 -5.92
C LEU A 191 2.55 3.41 -6.57
N GLY A 192 2.46 4.13 -7.68
CA GLY A 192 3.64 4.54 -8.44
C GLY A 192 3.91 3.60 -9.63
N SER A 193 4.93 3.94 -10.41
CA SER A 193 5.32 3.15 -11.58
C SER A 193 6.34 2.09 -11.18
N LEU A 194 6.07 0.82 -11.52
CA LEU A 194 7.04 -0.27 -11.39
C LEU A 194 8.21 0.02 -12.32
N GLY A 195 9.33 0.52 -11.79
CA GLY A 195 10.57 0.76 -12.52
C GLY A 195 11.11 -0.48 -13.23
#